data_AF-A0A3N7GWF0-F1
#
_entry.id   AF-A0A3N7GWF0-F1
#
_cell.length_a   1.000
_cell.length_b   1.000
_cell.length_c   1.000
_cell.angle_alpha   90.00
_cell.angle_beta   90.00
_cell.angle_gamma   90.00
#
_symmetry.space_group_name_H-M   'P 1'
#
loop_
_entity.id
_entity.type
_entity.pdbx_description
1 polymer ?
#
loop_
_entity_poly.entity_id
_entity_poly.type
_entity_poly.pdbx_seq_one_letter_code
_entity_poly.pdbx_strand_id
1 'polypeptide(L)'
;LVAYAIAYYANIQKKYGKDRHRRTELRVFDTIDAAKVAVANEKFYVNYDEGFIGTSLKKDTFVFECSDIDDIIVFRKDGVMVVTKAEPKTFVGKGILHVGVWKKNDKRTVYNMIYREGKEGPYYMKRFSVTGVIRNNEYRLASDKKGSEVLYFSANPNGEAEIVNVLLKQSARIRKNKIELDFSELAIKGRDVKGNLVTKYPVKKVELKEEGVSTLAPRKIWFDDTVRRLNADGRGTLLGSFRGDDKILVVNKKGEAKLMTFDLSNRFDEDFVILQKWHPERVLSCIWYDGEKERYFLKRFVLENALGSQPYFFSEHPKSFVEWVGISSGTSAELIFAKEKGKEKEPETVLVDDFITVKGIKAIGNQLSRDKIKKIVITEPERIDDDEADSFDEVEITEGHTSFIDSEAPEGVVGTLFDAADSQ
;
A
#
# COMPACT_ATOMS: atom_id res chain seq x y z
N LEU A 1 14.37 -41.58 -51.35
CA LEU A 1 14.32 -41.68 -49.86
C LEU A 1 13.86 -40.38 -49.21
N VAL A 2 14.53 -39.24 -49.42
CA VAL A 2 14.15 -37.93 -48.82
C VAL A 2 12.72 -37.49 -49.19
N ALA A 3 12.35 -37.53 -50.48
CA ALA A 3 11.01 -37.15 -50.93
C ALA A 3 9.90 -38.04 -50.33
N TYR A 4 10.18 -39.34 -50.15
CA TYR A 4 9.26 -40.28 -49.53
C TYR A 4 9.07 -39.97 -48.04
N ALA A 5 10.16 -39.66 -47.32
CA ALA A 5 10.08 -39.27 -45.91
C ALA A 5 9.27 -37.98 -45.70
N ILE A 6 9.48 -36.96 -46.54
CA ILE A 6 8.71 -35.72 -46.50
C ILE A 6 7.23 -36.00 -46.73
N ALA A 7 6.90 -36.79 -47.77
CA ALA A 7 5.52 -37.16 -48.08
C ALA A 7 4.86 -37.96 -46.94
N TYR A 8 5.61 -38.86 -46.29
CA TYR A 8 5.15 -39.64 -45.16
C TYR A 8 4.79 -38.76 -43.95
N TYR A 9 5.67 -37.85 -43.53
CA TYR A 9 5.40 -36.95 -42.40
C TYR A 9 4.31 -35.92 -42.71
N ALA A 10 4.23 -35.41 -43.94
CA ALA A 10 3.14 -34.53 -44.37
C ALA A 10 1.77 -35.25 -44.31
N ASN A 11 1.72 -36.53 -44.68
CA ASN A 11 0.50 -37.33 -44.56
C ASN A 11 0.10 -37.57 -43.10
N ILE A 12 1.07 -37.80 -42.20
CA ILE A 12 0.81 -37.91 -40.76
C ILE A 12 0.23 -36.60 -40.23
N GLN A 13 0.83 -35.45 -40.56
CA GLN A 13 0.32 -34.15 -40.15
C GLN A 13 -1.10 -33.90 -40.66
N LYS A 14 -1.39 -34.24 -41.92
CA LYS A 14 -2.72 -34.08 -42.52
C LYS A 14 -3.77 -35.00 -41.88
N LYS A 15 -3.39 -36.23 -41.54
CA LYS A 15 -4.29 -37.26 -40.97
C LYS A 15 -4.57 -37.05 -39.48
N TYR A 16 -3.61 -36.55 -38.71
CA TYR A 16 -3.69 -36.48 -37.25
C TYR A 16 -3.58 -35.05 -36.67
N GLY A 17 -3.28 -34.04 -37.48
CA GLY A 17 -3.12 -32.65 -37.04
C GLY A 17 -4.41 -31.82 -37.04
N LYS A 18 -5.45 -32.26 -37.77
CA LYS A 18 -6.77 -31.61 -37.73
C LYS A 18 -7.33 -31.69 -36.30
N ASP A 19 -7.73 -30.55 -35.75
CA ASP A 19 -8.28 -30.37 -34.40
C ASP A 19 -7.33 -30.68 -33.22
N ARG A 20 -6.03 -30.88 -33.48
CA ARG A 20 -5.00 -30.97 -32.44
C ARG A 20 -4.25 -29.66 -32.27
N HIS A 21 -5.00 -28.62 -31.89
CA HIS A 21 -4.39 -27.36 -31.48
C HIS A 21 -3.52 -27.56 -30.24
N ARG A 22 -2.47 -26.75 -30.14
CA ARG A 22 -1.60 -26.72 -28.97
C ARG A 22 -2.45 -26.42 -27.74
N ARG A 23 -2.48 -27.33 -26.78
CA ARG A 23 -3.22 -27.17 -25.51
C ARG A 23 -2.47 -26.33 -24.47
N THR A 24 -1.19 -26.08 -24.70
CA THR A 24 -0.31 -25.30 -23.83
C THR A 24 -0.17 -23.88 -24.36
N GLU A 25 -0.30 -22.89 -23.50
CA GLU A 25 -0.03 -21.49 -23.80
C GLU A 25 1.49 -21.22 -23.79
N LEU A 26 1.99 -20.39 -24.72
CA LEU A 26 3.34 -19.86 -24.65
C LEU A 26 3.32 -18.65 -23.71
N ARG A 27 3.70 -18.84 -22.45
CA ARG A 27 3.94 -17.74 -21.52
C ARG A 27 5.41 -17.37 -21.55
N VAL A 28 5.69 -16.10 -21.77
CA VAL A 28 7.03 -15.54 -21.52
C VAL A 28 7.17 -15.41 -20.01
N PHE A 29 8.05 -16.21 -19.43
CA PHE A 29 8.42 -16.04 -18.03
C PHE A 29 9.33 -14.82 -17.95
N ASP A 30 8.80 -13.73 -17.41
CA ASP A 30 9.63 -12.63 -16.94
C ASP A 30 10.56 -13.12 -15.84
N THR A 31 11.74 -12.52 -15.67
CA THR A 31 12.72 -12.91 -14.66
C THR A 31 12.09 -12.94 -13.27
N ILE A 32 11.75 -14.16 -12.80
CA ILE A 32 11.08 -14.37 -11.53
C ILE A 32 12.10 -14.09 -10.42
N ASP A 33 11.93 -12.96 -9.74
CA ASP A 33 12.60 -12.72 -8.47
C ASP A 33 12.02 -13.71 -7.44
N ALA A 34 12.82 -14.71 -7.05
CA ALA A 34 12.39 -15.75 -6.12
C ALA A 34 11.87 -15.15 -4.80
N ALA A 35 12.42 -14.00 -4.37
CA ALA A 35 11.95 -13.24 -3.20
C ALA A 35 10.52 -12.76 -3.37
N LYS A 36 10.10 -12.40 -4.59
CA LYS A 36 8.71 -11.99 -4.84
C LYS A 36 7.78 -13.20 -4.77
N VAL A 37 8.14 -14.36 -5.34
CA VAL A 37 7.20 -15.48 -5.49
C VAL A 37 7.03 -16.35 -4.25
N ALA A 38 8.00 -16.35 -3.33
CA ALA A 38 7.93 -17.19 -2.15
C ALA A 38 6.71 -16.89 -1.26
N VAL A 39 6.20 -17.94 -0.64
CA VAL A 39 4.93 -17.90 0.09
C VAL A 39 5.20 -17.57 1.55
N ALA A 40 4.73 -16.40 1.98
CA ALA A 40 4.74 -16.00 3.38
C ALA A 40 3.76 -16.88 4.15
N ASN A 41 4.28 -17.96 4.75
CA ASN A 41 3.51 -18.96 5.47
C ASN A 41 3.95 -19.08 6.94
N GLU A 42 5.06 -18.44 7.33
CA GLU A 42 5.60 -18.54 8.67
C GLU A 42 5.29 -17.29 9.50
N LYS A 43 4.78 -17.50 10.70
CA LYS A 43 4.57 -16.43 11.68
C LYS A 43 5.91 -16.05 12.31
N PHE A 44 6.20 -14.76 12.32
CA PHE A 44 7.43 -14.21 12.87
C PHE A 44 7.18 -13.57 14.23
N TYR A 45 8.09 -13.82 15.18
CA TYR A 45 7.94 -13.45 16.57
C TYR A 45 9.21 -12.74 17.10
N VAL A 46 9.03 -11.92 18.14
CA VAL A 46 10.09 -11.11 18.75
C VAL A 46 10.02 -11.18 20.26
N ASN A 47 11.17 -11.46 20.89
CA ASN A 47 11.40 -11.31 22.31
C ASN A 47 12.22 -10.04 22.57
N TYR A 48 11.55 -8.99 23.05
CA TYR A 48 12.14 -7.66 23.27
C TYR A 48 13.11 -7.61 24.46
N ASP A 49 12.88 -8.44 25.49
CA ASP A 49 13.65 -8.43 26.74
C ASP A 49 15.01 -9.11 26.57
N GLU A 50 15.02 -10.26 25.90
CA GLU A 50 16.22 -11.04 25.65
C GLU A 50 16.92 -10.64 24.35
N GLY A 51 16.21 -10.03 23.38
CA GLY A 51 16.79 -9.58 22.11
C GLY A 51 16.85 -10.67 21.04
N PHE A 52 15.86 -11.58 21.03
CA PHE A 52 15.75 -12.64 20.03
C PHE A 52 14.61 -12.38 19.05
N ILE A 53 14.80 -12.80 17.81
CA ILE A 53 13.77 -12.80 16.76
C ILE A 53 13.72 -14.16 16.09
N GLY A 54 12.58 -14.54 15.52
CA GLY A 54 12.49 -15.74 14.68
C GLY A 54 11.11 -16.37 14.62
N THR A 55 10.98 -17.42 13.82
CA THR A 55 9.69 -18.11 13.57
C THR A 55 9.36 -19.18 14.61
N SER A 56 10.33 -19.63 15.41
CA SER A 56 10.13 -20.66 16.45
C SER A 56 9.71 -20.10 17.82
N LEU A 57 9.73 -18.77 18.01
CA LEU A 57 9.44 -18.07 19.26
C LEU A 57 7.94 -17.92 19.53
N LYS A 58 7.18 -19.02 19.46
CA LYS A 58 5.71 -19.02 19.53
C LYS A 58 5.10 -18.51 20.84
N LYS A 59 5.92 -18.37 21.89
CA LYS A 59 5.51 -17.86 23.20
C LYS A 59 5.67 -16.35 23.32
N ASP A 60 6.38 -15.73 22.38
CA ASP A 60 6.72 -14.32 22.39
C ASP A 60 5.75 -13.53 21.49
N THR A 61 6.00 -12.22 21.34
CA THR A 61 5.11 -11.32 20.62
C THR A 61 5.13 -11.60 19.12
N PHE A 62 3.97 -11.91 18.55
CA PHE A 62 3.78 -11.99 17.10
C PHE A 62 3.90 -10.61 16.46
N VAL A 63 4.57 -10.51 15.31
CA VAL A 63 4.77 -9.23 14.59
C VAL A 63 4.19 -9.26 13.19
N PHE A 64 4.59 -10.21 12.33
CA PHE A 64 4.10 -10.34 10.96
C PHE A 64 4.32 -11.76 10.42
N GLU A 65 3.81 -12.03 9.22
CA GLU A 65 4.07 -13.27 8.47
C GLU A 65 5.19 -13.04 7.44
N CYS A 66 6.05 -14.02 7.27
CA CYS A 66 7.19 -13.97 6.35
C CYS A 66 7.46 -15.32 5.69
N SER A 67 8.30 -15.30 4.66
CA SER A 67 8.88 -16.47 4.01
C SER A 67 10.24 -16.80 4.62
N ASP A 68 10.63 -18.07 4.52
CA ASP A 68 11.97 -18.59 4.82
C ASP A 68 13.12 -17.89 4.08
N ILE A 69 12.86 -17.24 2.95
CA ILE A 69 13.85 -16.49 2.17
C ILE A 69 13.85 -14.98 2.43
N ASP A 70 12.89 -14.48 3.22
CA ASP A 70 12.78 -13.06 3.49
C ASP A 70 13.95 -12.57 4.35
N ASP A 71 14.32 -11.31 4.11
CA ASP A 71 15.27 -10.58 4.93
C ASP A 71 14.53 -9.74 5.96
N ILE A 72 14.97 -9.79 7.20
CA ILE A 72 14.36 -9.12 8.35
C ILE A 72 15.27 -7.99 8.79
N ILE A 73 14.76 -6.75 8.79
CA ILE A 73 15.48 -5.58 9.30
C ILE A 73 15.10 -5.33 10.75
N VAL A 74 16.11 -5.05 11.56
CA VAL A 74 15.97 -4.75 12.99
C VAL A 74 16.66 -3.44 13.31
N PHE A 75 16.00 -2.63 14.12
CA PHE A 75 16.57 -1.42 14.70
C PHE A 75 16.61 -1.53 16.22
N ARG A 76 17.71 -1.08 16.82
CA ARG A 76 17.92 -1.12 18.27
C ARG A 76 18.04 0.27 18.88
N LYS A 77 17.80 0.33 20.19
CA LYS A 77 17.86 1.55 21.00
C LYS A 77 19.26 2.16 21.09
N ASP A 78 20.31 1.36 20.93
CA ASP A 78 21.70 1.83 20.83
C ASP A 78 22.03 2.47 19.46
N GLY A 79 21.06 2.53 18.55
CA GLY A 79 21.23 3.08 17.21
C GLY A 79 21.88 2.13 16.23
N VAL A 80 21.94 0.83 16.53
CA VAL A 80 22.40 -0.20 15.60
C VAL A 80 21.24 -0.75 14.78
N MET A 81 21.50 -0.95 13.50
CA MET A 81 20.63 -1.63 12.55
C MET A 81 21.32 -2.88 12.04
N VAL A 82 20.58 -3.98 11.94
CA VAL A 82 21.05 -5.22 11.34
C VAL A 82 19.96 -5.77 10.42
N VAL A 83 20.37 -6.42 9.33
CA VAL A 83 19.47 -7.18 8.47
C VAL A 83 19.92 -8.64 8.49
N THR A 84 19.02 -9.53 8.88
CA THR A 84 19.29 -10.98 9.00
C THR A 84 18.29 -11.75 8.16
N LYS A 85 18.63 -12.96 7.75
CA LYS A 85 17.65 -13.84 7.10
C LYS A 85 16.57 -14.26 8.11
N ALA A 86 15.36 -14.54 7.65
CA ALA A 86 14.34 -15.22 8.46
C ALA A 86 14.86 -16.60 8.90
N GLU A 87 15.05 -16.77 10.20
CA GLU A 87 15.55 -17.99 10.83
C GLU A 87 14.69 -18.38 12.05
N PRO A 88 14.75 -19.63 12.53
CA PRO A 88 13.94 -20.07 13.66
C PRO A 88 14.18 -19.26 14.94
N LYS A 89 15.44 -18.91 15.23
CA LYS A 89 15.84 -18.10 16.39
C LYS A 89 17.21 -17.46 16.15
N THR A 90 17.25 -16.13 16.16
CA THR A 90 18.47 -15.35 15.95
C THR A 90 18.58 -14.28 17.04
N PHE A 91 19.77 -14.14 17.62
CA PHE A 91 20.05 -13.06 18.56
C PHE A 91 20.46 -11.81 17.78
N VAL A 92 19.75 -10.71 18.00
CA VAL A 92 20.02 -9.44 17.32
C VAL A 92 20.43 -8.32 18.27
N GLY A 93 20.53 -8.60 19.57
CA GLY A 93 20.84 -7.61 20.62
C GLY A 93 19.59 -7.09 21.34
N LYS A 94 19.80 -6.56 22.54
CA LYS A 94 18.71 -6.05 23.41
C LYS A 94 18.24 -4.66 22.98
N GLY A 95 17.04 -4.29 23.42
CA GLY A 95 16.46 -2.96 23.16
C GLY A 95 15.99 -2.81 21.72
N ILE A 96 15.34 -3.84 21.19
CA ILE A 96 14.73 -3.81 19.85
C ILE A 96 13.66 -2.72 19.82
N LEU A 97 13.74 -1.82 18.84
CA LEU A 97 12.76 -0.77 18.57
C LEU A 97 11.79 -1.15 17.47
N HIS A 98 12.29 -1.81 16.42
CA HIS A 98 11.48 -2.18 15.26
C HIS A 98 12.03 -3.45 14.62
N VAL A 99 11.10 -4.25 14.09
CA VAL A 99 11.36 -5.45 13.29
C VAL A 99 10.40 -5.42 12.11
N GLY A 100 10.90 -5.63 10.90
CA GLY A 100 10.09 -5.62 9.68
C GLY A 100 10.71 -6.46 8.58
N VAL A 101 9.92 -6.80 7.56
CA VAL A 101 10.42 -7.42 6.32
C VAL A 101 11.13 -6.35 5.51
N TRP A 102 12.39 -6.61 5.17
CA TRP A 102 13.22 -5.72 4.37
C TRP A 102 13.17 -6.10 2.89
N LYS A 103 12.80 -5.13 2.07
CA LYS A 103 12.78 -5.27 0.61
C LYS A 103 14.01 -4.59 0.02
N LYS A 104 14.86 -5.36 -0.67
CA LYS A 104 16.04 -4.81 -1.34
C LYS A 104 15.62 -3.74 -2.36
N ASN A 105 16.37 -2.63 -2.39
CA ASN A 105 16.11 -1.44 -3.21
C ASN A 105 14.79 -0.71 -2.93
N ASP A 106 14.13 -0.99 -1.79
CA ASP A 106 12.97 -0.21 -1.40
C ASP A 106 13.38 1.22 -1.00
N LYS A 107 12.81 2.20 -1.71
CA LYS A 107 12.97 3.64 -1.45
C LYS A 107 11.72 4.26 -0.81
N ARG A 108 10.62 3.51 -0.74
CA ARG A 108 9.32 3.99 -0.28
C ARG A 108 9.23 3.91 1.25
N THR A 109 9.77 2.84 1.84
CA THR A 109 9.90 2.77 3.30
C THR A 109 10.93 3.78 3.78
N VAL A 110 10.48 4.79 4.53
CA VAL A 110 11.32 5.81 5.15
C VAL A 110 11.30 5.62 6.65
N TYR A 111 12.49 5.70 7.25
CA TYR A 111 12.64 5.66 8.70
C TYR A 111 12.89 7.08 9.21
N ASN A 112 12.08 7.50 10.17
CA ASN A 112 12.27 8.76 10.88
C ASN A 112 12.94 8.45 12.22
N MET A 113 14.01 9.16 12.56
CA MET A 113 14.78 8.87 13.76
C MET A 113 15.26 10.14 14.44
N ILE A 114 15.06 10.24 15.75
CA ILE A 114 15.76 11.19 16.64
C ILE A 114 16.70 10.40 17.54
N TYR A 115 17.97 10.82 17.59
CA TYR A 115 19.00 10.14 18.35
C TYR A 115 19.93 11.13 19.05
N ARG A 116 20.57 10.67 20.13
CA ARG A 116 21.65 11.35 20.83
C ARG A 116 22.99 10.78 20.37
N GLU A 117 23.91 11.67 20.05
CA GLU A 117 25.30 11.30 19.74
C GLU A 117 26.10 11.13 21.04
N GLY A 118 26.46 9.91 21.41
CA GLY A 118 27.17 9.60 22.66
C GLY A 118 26.32 9.83 23.92
N LYS A 119 26.94 9.73 25.11
CA LYS A 119 26.23 9.84 26.40
C LYS A 119 25.77 11.28 26.73
N GLU A 120 26.57 12.28 26.37
CA GLU A 120 26.35 13.70 26.73
C GLU A 120 26.33 14.62 25.50
N GLY A 121 26.32 14.07 24.30
CA GLY A 121 26.39 14.87 23.08
C GLY A 121 25.03 15.41 22.62
N PRO A 122 25.05 16.13 21.48
CA PRO A 122 23.86 16.74 20.90
C PRO A 122 22.88 15.71 20.34
N TYR A 123 21.66 16.18 20.10
CA TYR A 123 20.56 15.41 19.55
C TYR A 123 20.35 15.78 18.08
N TYR A 124 20.14 14.77 17.26
CA TYR A 124 19.95 14.90 15.82
C TYR A 124 18.68 14.21 15.38
N MET A 125 18.12 14.68 14.26
CA MET A 125 17.00 14.05 13.58
C MET A 125 17.35 13.76 12.13
N LYS A 126 16.90 12.63 11.59
CA LYS A 126 17.07 12.31 10.17
C LYS A 126 15.94 11.45 9.62
N ARG A 127 15.78 11.54 8.31
CA ARG A 127 14.91 10.69 7.48
C ARG A 127 15.75 9.94 6.48
N PHE A 128 15.58 8.63 6.43
CA PHE A 128 16.41 7.81 5.57
C PHE A 128 15.71 6.57 5.04
N SER A 129 16.13 6.13 3.86
CA SER A 129 15.76 4.83 3.29
C SER A 129 16.92 3.83 3.42
N VAL A 130 16.59 2.54 3.43
CA VAL A 130 17.57 1.45 3.52
C VAL A 130 17.48 0.62 2.24
N THR A 131 18.21 1.03 1.21
CA THR A 131 18.13 0.42 -0.13
C THR A 131 19.02 -0.81 -0.30
N GLY A 132 20.18 -0.87 0.38
CA GLY A 132 21.12 -1.99 0.22
C GLY A 132 21.98 -2.23 1.45
N VAL A 133 22.10 -3.48 1.88
CA VAL A 133 22.85 -3.91 3.07
C VAL A 133 23.60 -5.21 2.79
N ILE A 134 24.59 -5.50 3.63
CA ILE A 134 25.19 -6.82 3.75
C ILE A 134 24.51 -7.51 4.93
N ARG A 135 24.00 -8.72 4.73
CA ARG A 135 23.34 -9.51 5.78
C ARG A 135 24.28 -9.72 6.96
N ASN A 136 23.73 -9.74 8.17
CA ASN A 136 24.41 -9.94 9.45
C ASN A 136 25.49 -8.88 9.75
N ASN A 137 25.61 -7.81 8.96
CA ASN A 137 26.47 -6.69 9.28
C ASN A 137 25.74 -5.69 10.18
N GLU A 138 26.37 -5.25 11.26
CA GLU A 138 25.85 -4.20 12.12
C GLU A 138 26.19 -2.81 11.54
N TYR A 139 25.17 -1.97 11.40
CA TYR A 139 25.31 -0.59 10.93
C TYR A 139 24.94 0.39 12.04
N ARG A 140 25.84 1.32 12.37
CA ARG A 140 25.59 2.35 13.38
C ARG A 140 24.92 3.57 12.77
N LEU A 141 23.62 3.73 13.01
CA LEU A 141 22.82 4.80 12.43
C LEU A 141 22.86 6.10 13.23
N ALA A 142 23.08 6.02 14.54
CA ALA A 142 23.19 7.19 15.41
C ALA A 142 24.58 7.82 15.32
N SER A 143 25.60 7.15 15.87
CA SER A 143 27.00 7.57 15.82
C SER A 143 27.90 6.42 16.29
N ASP A 144 29.19 6.46 15.95
CA ASP A 144 30.19 5.53 16.46
C ASP A 144 30.52 5.76 17.94
N LYS A 145 30.15 6.92 18.50
CA LYS A 145 30.41 7.25 19.90
C LYS A 145 29.62 6.35 20.85
N LYS A 146 30.31 5.83 21.87
CA LYS A 146 29.70 5.01 22.93
C LYS A 146 28.63 5.80 23.68
N GLY A 147 27.52 5.13 24.00
CA GLY A 147 26.39 5.73 24.73
C GLY A 147 25.40 6.52 23.85
N SER A 148 25.56 6.44 22.51
CA SER A 148 24.53 6.90 21.58
C SER A 148 23.24 6.15 21.80
N GLU A 149 22.12 6.84 21.66
CA GLU A 149 20.80 6.31 21.99
C GLU A 149 19.76 6.89 21.04
N VAL A 150 18.85 6.05 20.56
CA VAL A 150 17.67 6.47 19.80
C VAL A 150 16.54 6.82 20.78
N LEU A 151 15.98 8.02 20.62
CA LEU A 151 14.90 8.53 21.47
C LEU A 151 13.53 8.44 20.79
N TYR A 152 13.53 8.47 19.46
CA TYR A 152 12.32 8.36 18.65
C TYR A 152 12.65 7.59 17.39
N PHE A 153 11.76 6.69 17.01
CA PHE A 153 11.88 5.90 15.79
C PHE A 153 10.48 5.60 15.25
N SER A 154 10.27 5.84 13.97
CA SER A 154 9.10 5.34 13.24
C SER A 154 9.53 4.76 11.90
N ALA A 155 8.88 3.67 11.51
CA ALA A 155 9.05 3.01 10.22
C ALA A 155 7.80 3.30 9.38
N ASN A 156 7.98 4.01 8.28
CA ASN A 156 6.91 4.63 7.52
C ASN A 156 6.92 4.05 6.09
N PRO A 157 6.11 2.99 5.80
CA PRO A 157 6.14 2.29 4.52
C PRO A 157 5.82 3.18 3.31
N ASN A 158 5.12 4.31 3.52
CA ASN A 158 4.81 5.29 2.48
C ASN A 158 5.51 6.63 2.70
N GLY A 159 6.56 6.67 3.50
CA GLY A 159 7.28 7.91 3.77
C GLY A 159 6.44 8.94 4.51
N GLU A 160 5.54 8.48 5.37
CA GLU A 160 4.82 9.29 6.34
C GLU A 160 5.80 10.14 7.16
N ALA A 161 5.47 11.42 7.36
CA ALA A 161 6.30 12.37 8.09
C ALA A 161 5.52 12.98 9.26
N GLU A 162 5.83 12.52 10.47
CA GLU A 162 5.11 12.86 11.69
C GLU A 162 5.58 14.20 12.27
N ILE A 163 4.72 14.82 13.07
CA ILE A 163 5.11 15.96 13.92
C ILE A 163 5.36 15.44 15.33
N VAL A 164 6.51 15.78 15.90
CA VAL A 164 6.92 15.32 17.24
C VAL A 164 7.28 16.48 18.16
N ASN A 165 7.02 16.27 19.44
CA ASN A 165 7.34 17.19 20.52
C ASN A 165 8.55 16.69 21.30
N VAL A 166 9.66 17.43 21.23
CA VAL A 166 10.86 17.19 22.03
C VAL A 166 10.78 18.01 23.30
N LEU A 167 10.63 17.30 24.43
CA LEU A 167 10.59 17.91 25.76
C LEU A 167 12.00 17.91 26.36
N LEU A 168 12.50 19.09 26.68
CA LEU A 168 13.82 19.28 27.30
C LEU A 168 13.76 19.10 28.82
N LYS A 169 14.87 18.70 29.43
CA LYS A 169 15.03 18.75 30.88
C LYS A 169 15.11 20.22 31.30
N GLN A 170 14.43 20.57 32.40
CA GLN A 170 14.44 21.94 32.90
C GLN A 170 15.86 22.39 33.25
N SER A 171 16.25 23.57 32.75
CA SER A 171 17.52 24.22 33.05
C SER A 171 17.36 25.73 32.90
N ALA A 172 18.06 26.51 33.74
CA ALA A 172 17.99 27.97 33.72
C ALA A 172 18.38 28.60 32.37
N ARG A 173 19.13 27.86 31.52
CA ARG A 173 19.54 28.31 30.18
C ARG A 173 18.48 28.13 29.10
N ILE A 174 17.39 27.40 29.39
CA ILE A 174 16.38 27.00 28.41
C ILE A 174 15.15 27.89 28.57
N ARG A 175 14.87 28.72 27.54
CA ARG A 175 13.68 29.59 27.51
C ARG A 175 12.41 28.85 27.08
N LYS A 176 12.53 27.88 26.17
CA LYS A 176 11.43 27.04 25.67
C LYS A 176 11.74 25.57 25.97
N ASN A 177 10.99 24.97 26.88
CA ASN A 177 11.18 23.57 27.29
C ASN A 177 10.60 22.54 26.30
N LYS A 178 9.86 23.01 25.30
CA LYS A 178 9.22 22.18 24.28
C LYS A 178 9.67 22.69 22.92
N ILE A 179 10.15 21.77 22.09
CA ILE A 179 10.49 22.00 20.69
C ILE A 179 9.57 21.13 19.87
N GLU A 180 8.86 21.72 18.93
CA GLU A 180 8.07 21.00 17.94
C GLU A 180 8.93 20.82 16.70
N LEU A 181 8.93 19.61 16.14
CA LEU A 181 9.70 19.25 14.95
C LEU A 181 8.78 18.55 13.97
N ASP A 182 8.82 18.98 12.73
CA ASP A 182 8.17 18.32 11.62
C ASP A 182 9.22 17.54 10.82
N PHE A 183 9.00 16.24 10.66
CA PHE A 183 9.84 15.41 9.81
C PHE A 183 9.68 15.77 8.32
N SER A 184 8.57 16.36 7.89
CA SER A 184 8.31 16.69 6.49
C SER A 184 9.35 17.68 5.93
N GLU A 185 9.88 18.57 6.77
CA GLU A 185 10.93 19.54 6.44
C GLU A 185 12.29 18.91 6.11
N LEU A 186 12.48 17.64 6.49
CA LEU A 186 13.73 16.92 6.23
C LEU A 186 13.68 16.17 4.90
N ALA A 187 14.70 16.40 4.07
CA ALA A 187 14.95 15.59 2.90
C ALA A 187 15.26 14.12 3.29
N ILE A 188 14.70 13.18 2.52
CA ILE A 188 14.98 11.75 2.66
C ILE A 188 16.37 11.47 2.07
N LYS A 189 17.30 10.99 2.90
CA LYS A 189 18.69 10.70 2.48
C LYS A 189 19.04 9.22 2.69
N GLY A 190 20.29 8.85 2.45
CA GLY A 190 20.80 7.51 2.78
C GLY A 190 21.03 7.32 4.28
N ARG A 191 21.01 6.07 4.75
CA ARG A 191 21.19 5.72 6.17
C ARG A 191 22.49 6.24 6.80
N ASP A 192 23.56 6.40 6.00
CA ASP A 192 24.90 6.77 6.47
C ASP A 192 25.03 8.30 6.65
N VAL A 193 24.04 9.07 6.18
CA VAL A 193 24.05 10.52 6.30
C VAL A 193 23.76 10.93 7.75
N LYS A 194 24.56 11.89 8.25
CA LYS A 194 24.37 12.51 9.57
C LYS A 194 23.08 13.34 9.58
N GLY A 195 22.35 13.27 10.69
CA GLY A 195 21.11 14.03 10.86
C GLY A 195 21.30 15.53 11.08
N ASN A 196 20.20 16.26 10.99
CA ASN A 196 20.11 17.68 11.30
C ASN A 196 20.05 17.89 12.82
N LEU A 197 20.68 18.96 13.30
CA LEU A 197 20.75 19.26 14.73
C LEU A 197 19.36 19.65 15.27
N VAL A 198 18.88 18.92 16.27
CA VAL A 198 17.66 19.26 17.00
C VAL A 198 17.97 20.21 18.14
N THR A 199 18.86 19.79 19.03
CA THR A 199 19.21 20.55 20.22
C THR A 199 20.52 20.06 20.82
N LYS A 200 21.20 20.95 21.54
CA LYS A 200 22.36 20.61 22.38
C LYS A 200 21.97 20.38 23.84
N TYR A 201 20.73 20.70 24.21
CA TYR A 201 20.25 20.59 25.57
C TYR A 201 19.74 19.17 25.88
N PRO A 202 19.87 18.69 27.13
CA PRO A 202 19.38 17.37 27.50
C PRO A 202 17.87 17.21 27.25
N VAL A 203 17.50 16.17 26.51
CA VAL A 203 16.11 15.81 26.24
C VAL A 203 15.59 14.92 27.37
N LYS A 204 14.35 15.18 27.81
CA LYS A 204 13.61 14.36 28.78
C LYS A 204 12.91 13.20 28.07
N LYS A 205 12.14 13.51 27.02
CA LYS A 205 11.44 12.54 26.16
C LYS A 205 11.04 13.18 24.84
N VAL A 206 10.72 12.35 23.86
CA VAL A 206 10.10 12.74 22.59
C VAL A 206 8.72 12.12 22.54
N GLU A 207 7.70 12.91 22.17
CA GLU A 207 6.30 12.47 22.08
C GLU A 207 5.77 12.71 20.68
N LEU A 208 5.04 11.74 20.14
CA LEU A 208 4.28 11.93 18.90
C LEU A 208 3.18 12.98 19.15
N LYS A 209 3.12 13.99 18.29
CA LYS A 209 2.07 15.02 18.32
C LYS A 209 0.96 14.68 17.33
N GLU A 210 1.34 14.35 16.09
CA GLU A 210 0.43 14.12 14.98
C GLU A 210 1.02 13.06 14.05
N GLU A 211 0.20 12.09 13.65
CA GLU A 211 0.58 11.09 12.66
C GLU A 211 0.81 11.77 11.30
N GLY A 212 1.86 11.35 10.61
CA GLY A 212 2.30 12.00 9.39
C GLY A 212 1.48 11.62 8.16
N VAL A 213 1.26 12.58 7.26
CA VAL A 213 0.83 12.28 5.89
C VAL A 213 2.01 11.81 5.04
N SER A 214 1.74 11.00 4.02
CA SER A 214 2.76 10.55 3.07
C SER A 214 3.37 11.73 2.33
N THR A 215 4.70 11.86 2.43
CA THR A 215 5.47 12.87 1.68
C THR A 215 5.91 12.41 0.30
N LEU A 216 5.55 11.18 -0.09
CA LEU A 216 5.93 10.60 -1.37
C LEU A 216 4.89 10.89 -2.45
N ALA A 217 5.38 11.03 -3.69
CA ALA A 217 4.52 11.21 -4.86
C ALA A 217 3.59 10.00 -5.07
N PRO A 218 2.39 10.22 -5.67
CA PRO A 218 1.51 9.14 -6.08
C PRO A 218 2.21 8.17 -7.02
N ARG A 219 1.92 6.87 -6.86
CA ARG A 219 2.44 5.82 -7.75
C ARG A 219 1.28 5.09 -8.39
N LYS A 220 1.36 4.89 -9.70
CA LYS A 220 0.42 4.04 -10.42
C LYS A 220 0.60 2.57 -9.99
N ILE A 221 -0.51 1.90 -9.69
CA ILE A 221 -0.54 0.50 -9.29
C ILE A 221 -1.40 -0.26 -10.28
N TRP A 222 -0.88 -1.40 -10.74
CA TRP A 222 -1.59 -2.32 -11.61
C TRP A 222 -1.80 -3.65 -10.92
N PHE A 223 -2.88 -4.34 -11.28
CA PHE A 223 -3.14 -5.71 -10.88
C PHE A 223 -2.86 -6.66 -12.05
N ASP A 224 -1.93 -7.59 -11.83
CA ASP A 224 -1.63 -8.66 -12.79
C ASP A 224 -2.48 -9.89 -12.45
N ASP A 225 -3.48 -10.16 -13.28
CA ASP A 225 -4.41 -11.29 -13.13
C ASP A 225 -3.70 -12.66 -13.19
N THR A 226 -2.59 -12.74 -13.92
CA THR A 226 -1.84 -13.99 -14.13
C THR A 226 -1.13 -14.47 -12.86
N VAL A 227 -0.63 -13.53 -12.05
CA VAL A 227 0.10 -13.82 -10.80
C VAL A 227 -0.66 -13.39 -9.55
N ARG A 228 -1.83 -12.75 -9.72
CA ARG A 228 -2.71 -12.20 -8.69
C ARG A 228 -2.01 -11.29 -7.68
N ARG A 229 -1.22 -10.37 -8.21
CA ARG A 229 -0.43 -9.44 -7.41
C ARG A 229 -0.48 -8.05 -7.97
N LEU A 230 -0.30 -7.09 -7.06
CA LEU A 230 -0.02 -5.73 -7.46
C LEU A 230 1.38 -5.63 -8.01
N ASN A 231 1.53 -4.77 -9.00
CA ASN A 231 2.81 -4.36 -9.51
C ASN A 231 2.74 -2.86 -9.84
N ALA A 232 3.90 -2.30 -10.15
CA ALA A 232 4.01 -0.93 -10.58
C ALA A 232 4.89 -0.81 -11.83
N ASP A 233 4.88 -1.87 -12.63
CA ASP A 233 5.66 -2.03 -13.85
C ASP A 233 4.75 -1.96 -15.09
N GLY A 234 3.48 -1.58 -14.93
CA GLY A 234 2.53 -1.45 -16.04
C GLY A 234 1.87 -2.76 -16.49
N ARG A 235 1.91 -3.83 -15.69
CA ARG A 235 1.38 -5.15 -16.08
C ARG A 235 -0.04 -5.38 -15.60
N GLY A 236 -0.93 -5.74 -16.52
CA GLY A 236 -2.33 -6.06 -16.21
C GLY A 236 -3.21 -4.80 -16.15
N THR A 237 -4.22 -4.82 -15.30
CA THR A 237 -5.24 -3.76 -15.21
C THR A 237 -4.76 -2.64 -14.28
N LEU A 238 -4.81 -1.39 -14.74
CA LEU A 238 -4.51 -0.23 -13.90
C LEU A 238 -5.61 -0.10 -12.82
N LEU A 239 -5.20 -0.03 -11.55
CA LEU A 239 -6.14 0.20 -10.44
C LEU A 239 -6.24 1.68 -10.05
N GLY A 240 -5.32 2.52 -10.53
CA GLY A 240 -5.25 3.95 -10.26
C GLY A 240 -3.89 4.42 -9.73
N SER A 241 -3.81 5.69 -9.33
CA SER A 241 -2.66 6.30 -8.66
C SER A 241 -2.86 6.30 -7.15
N PHE A 242 -1.89 5.78 -6.39
CA PHE A 242 -1.98 5.60 -4.94
C PHE A 242 -0.93 6.43 -4.20
N ARG A 243 -1.35 7.10 -3.13
CA ARG A 243 -0.49 7.84 -2.18
C ARG A 243 -0.92 7.56 -0.74
N GLY A 244 0.02 7.68 0.20
CA GLY A 244 -0.28 7.61 1.64
C GLY A 244 -1.16 6.45 2.08
N ASP A 245 -2.31 6.79 2.63
CA ASP A 245 -3.28 5.88 3.25
C ASP A 245 -4.39 5.43 2.28
N ASP A 246 -4.21 5.68 0.97
CA ASP A 246 -5.08 5.13 -0.07
C ASP A 246 -5.22 3.61 0.10
N LYS A 247 -6.41 3.09 -0.20
CA LYS A 247 -6.74 1.68 0.01
C LYS A 247 -7.24 1.07 -1.29
N ILE A 248 -7.12 -0.25 -1.37
CA ILE A 248 -7.72 -1.06 -2.41
C ILE A 248 -8.97 -1.70 -1.83
N LEU A 249 -10.08 -1.56 -2.55
CA LEU A 249 -11.33 -2.23 -2.29
C LEU A 249 -11.32 -3.60 -2.97
N VAL A 250 -11.56 -4.65 -2.20
CA VAL A 250 -11.78 -6.02 -2.68
C VAL A 250 -13.15 -6.49 -2.22
N VAL A 251 -13.99 -7.00 -3.11
CA VAL A 251 -15.33 -7.52 -2.74
C VAL A 251 -15.53 -8.87 -3.40
N ASN A 252 -16.08 -9.84 -2.66
CA ASN A 252 -16.39 -11.18 -3.18
C ASN A 252 -17.89 -11.50 -3.10
N LYS A 253 -18.36 -12.52 -3.82
CA LYS A 253 -19.76 -12.97 -3.72
C LYS A 253 -20.09 -13.77 -2.45
N LYS A 254 -19.11 -14.05 -1.61
CA LYS A 254 -19.32 -14.75 -0.33
C LYS A 254 -19.86 -13.83 0.76
N GLY A 255 -19.98 -12.54 0.48
CA GLY A 255 -20.53 -11.59 1.45
C GLY A 255 -19.51 -10.79 2.21
N GLU A 256 -18.28 -10.72 1.71
CA GLU A 256 -17.17 -10.07 2.36
C GLU A 256 -16.58 -8.97 1.47
N ALA A 257 -16.43 -7.78 2.06
CA ALA A 257 -15.71 -6.68 1.47
C ALA A 257 -14.46 -6.42 2.33
N LYS A 258 -13.34 -6.13 1.70
CA LYS A 258 -12.04 -5.97 2.37
C LYS A 258 -11.36 -4.71 1.88
N LEU A 259 -10.86 -3.91 2.82
CA LEU A 259 -9.95 -2.81 2.52
C LEU A 259 -8.52 -3.25 2.78
N MET A 260 -7.67 -3.08 1.79
CA MET A 260 -6.25 -3.46 1.83
C MET A 260 -5.39 -2.24 1.52
N THR A 261 -4.15 -2.25 2.00
CA THR A 261 -3.14 -1.30 1.51
C THR A 261 -2.83 -1.59 0.04
N PHE A 262 -2.05 -0.74 -0.61
CA PHE A 262 -1.53 -0.99 -1.96
C PHE A 262 -0.09 -1.56 -1.94
N ASP A 263 0.31 -2.25 -0.87
CA ASP A 263 1.61 -2.92 -0.83
C ASP A 263 1.68 -4.02 -1.91
N LEU A 264 2.76 -4.02 -2.69
CA LEU A 264 3.04 -5.02 -3.74
C LEU A 264 3.15 -6.46 -3.23
N SER A 265 3.33 -6.68 -1.92
CA SER A 265 3.27 -8.02 -1.32
C SER A 265 1.85 -8.53 -1.09
N ASN A 266 0.82 -7.69 -1.27
CA ASN A 266 -0.57 -8.10 -1.11
C ASN A 266 -0.95 -9.19 -2.11
N ARG A 267 -1.69 -10.17 -1.59
CA ARG A 267 -2.22 -11.30 -2.35
C ARG A 267 -3.74 -11.17 -2.45
N PHE A 268 -4.25 -11.54 -3.62
CA PHE A 268 -5.66 -11.50 -3.93
C PHE A 268 -6.14 -12.91 -4.25
N ASP A 269 -7.25 -13.29 -3.63
CA ASP A 269 -7.88 -14.59 -3.83
C ASP A 269 -8.60 -14.65 -5.20
N GLU A 270 -9.03 -15.84 -5.62
CA GLU A 270 -9.73 -16.06 -6.90
C GLU A 270 -11.12 -15.41 -6.97
N ASP A 271 -11.77 -15.22 -5.82
CA ASP A 271 -13.23 -15.09 -5.77
C ASP A 271 -13.72 -13.64 -5.70
N PHE A 272 -12.87 -12.65 -5.98
CA PHE A 272 -13.31 -11.25 -5.99
C PHE A 272 -14.06 -10.92 -7.28
N VAL A 273 -15.05 -10.04 -7.14
CA VAL A 273 -15.83 -9.46 -8.24
C VAL A 273 -15.57 -7.97 -8.41
N ILE A 274 -15.02 -7.31 -7.39
CA ILE A 274 -14.61 -5.90 -7.45
C ILE A 274 -13.19 -5.82 -6.90
N LEU A 275 -12.30 -5.19 -7.68
CA LEU A 275 -10.92 -4.87 -7.31
C LEU A 275 -10.53 -3.51 -7.89
N GLN A 276 -10.36 -2.50 -7.04
CA GLN A 276 -10.06 -1.13 -7.48
C GLN A 276 -9.57 -0.24 -6.34
N LYS A 277 -9.15 1.00 -6.66
CA LYS A 277 -8.95 2.05 -5.66
C LYS A 277 -10.25 2.32 -4.89
N TRP A 278 -10.14 2.37 -3.56
CA TRP A 278 -11.24 2.64 -2.65
C TRP A 278 -11.44 4.14 -2.48
N HIS A 279 -12.71 4.57 -2.48
CA HIS A 279 -13.10 5.93 -2.15
C HIS A 279 -14.08 5.91 -0.97
N PRO A 280 -13.89 6.74 0.07
CA PRO A 280 -14.69 6.69 1.29
C PRO A 280 -16.20 6.86 1.09
N GLU A 281 -16.62 7.62 0.09
CA GLU A 281 -18.03 7.90 -0.18
C GLU A 281 -18.66 6.91 -1.19
N ARG A 282 -17.87 5.98 -1.71
CA ARG A 282 -18.34 5.06 -2.75
C ARG A 282 -19.33 4.05 -2.18
N VAL A 283 -20.53 4.06 -2.74
CA VAL A 283 -21.65 3.20 -2.34
C VAL A 283 -21.53 1.84 -3.03
N LEU A 284 -21.65 0.78 -2.24
CA LEU A 284 -21.86 -0.58 -2.74
C LEU A 284 -23.34 -0.91 -2.71
N SER A 285 -23.79 -1.58 -3.76
CA SER A 285 -25.13 -2.12 -3.91
C SER A 285 -25.06 -3.64 -3.93
N CYS A 286 -25.97 -4.32 -3.23
CA CYS A 286 -26.00 -5.76 -3.12
C CYS A 286 -27.43 -6.28 -3.23
N ILE A 287 -27.65 -7.20 -4.18
CA ILE A 287 -28.86 -8.00 -4.27
C ILE A 287 -28.54 -9.40 -3.74
N TRP A 288 -29.33 -9.85 -2.79
CA TRP A 288 -29.14 -11.15 -2.16
C TRP A 288 -30.47 -11.87 -1.95
N TYR A 289 -30.41 -13.19 -1.92
CA TYR A 289 -31.55 -14.07 -1.70
C TYR A 289 -31.59 -14.56 -0.26
N ASP A 290 -32.73 -14.40 0.39
CA ASP A 290 -33.02 -14.94 1.72
C ASP A 290 -33.72 -16.29 1.55
N GLY A 291 -33.04 -17.37 1.94
CA GLY A 291 -33.56 -18.73 1.82
C GLY A 291 -34.58 -19.12 2.89
N GLU A 292 -34.72 -18.34 3.98
CA GLU A 292 -35.76 -18.54 4.99
C GLU A 292 -37.07 -17.88 4.55
N LYS A 293 -36.98 -16.65 4.02
CA LYS A 293 -38.14 -15.89 3.53
C LYS A 293 -38.49 -16.18 2.06
N GLU A 294 -37.62 -16.91 1.37
CA GLU A 294 -37.67 -17.23 -0.05
C GLU A 294 -37.83 -16.00 -0.96
N ARG A 295 -37.14 -14.90 -0.65
CA ARG A 295 -37.29 -13.59 -1.32
C ARG A 295 -35.95 -12.90 -1.53
N TYR A 296 -35.90 -12.02 -2.53
CA TYR A 296 -34.73 -11.18 -2.79
C TYR A 296 -34.83 -9.83 -2.08
N PHE A 297 -33.68 -9.35 -1.61
CA PHE A 297 -33.50 -8.06 -0.99
C PHE A 297 -32.42 -7.27 -1.73
N LEU A 298 -32.64 -5.96 -1.85
CA LEU A 298 -31.64 -5.01 -2.32
C LEU A 298 -31.23 -4.10 -1.17
N LYS A 299 -29.93 -3.96 -0.97
CA LYS A 299 -29.37 -3.01 -0.03
C LYS A 299 -28.23 -2.21 -0.63
N ARG A 300 -28.05 -1.00 -0.10
CA ARG A 300 -26.96 -0.09 -0.44
C ARG A 300 -26.25 0.33 0.83
N PHE A 301 -24.92 0.35 0.82
CA PHE A 301 -24.10 0.64 2.00
C PHE A 301 -22.74 1.21 1.60
N VAL A 302 -22.07 1.82 2.57
CA VAL A 302 -20.69 2.30 2.45
C VAL A 302 -19.83 1.51 3.45
N LEU A 303 -18.55 1.32 3.13
CA LEU A 303 -17.62 0.65 4.03
C LEU A 303 -17.06 1.63 5.06
N GLU A 304 -16.77 1.11 6.24
CA GLU A 304 -16.01 1.86 7.25
C GLU A 304 -14.55 2.00 6.78
N ASN A 305 -13.89 3.12 7.10
CA ASN A 305 -12.47 3.33 6.79
C ASN A 305 -11.57 2.50 7.73
N ALA A 306 -11.66 1.18 7.62
CA ALA A 306 -10.95 0.22 8.45
C ALA A 306 -10.31 -0.85 7.56
N LEU A 307 -9.00 -1.04 7.71
CA LEU A 307 -8.28 -2.12 7.05
C LEU A 307 -8.80 -3.48 7.50
N GLY A 308 -8.77 -4.44 6.58
CA GLY A 308 -9.25 -5.78 6.83
C GLY A 308 -10.67 -6.01 6.33
N SER A 309 -11.23 -7.12 6.79
CA SER A 309 -12.51 -7.65 6.32
C SER A 309 -13.71 -7.03 7.03
N GLN A 310 -14.73 -6.73 6.26
CA GLN A 310 -16.02 -6.22 6.68
C GLN A 310 -17.11 -7.10 6.03
N PRO A 311 -17.79 -7.97 6.80
CA PRO A 311 -18.90 -8.74 6.27
C PRO A 311 -20.04 -7.79 5.90
N TYR A 312 -20.60 -7.97 4.71
CA TYR A 312 -21.81 -7.30 4.28
C TYR A 312 -22.97 -8.27 4.08
N PHE A 313 -22.79 -9.57 4.24
CA PHE A 313 -23.87 -10.55 4.19
C PHE A 313 -23.87 -11.37 5.48
N PHE A 314 -25.05 -11.53 6.08
CA PHE A 314 -25.18 -12.02 7.46
C PHE A 314 -26.18 -13.17 7.60
N SER A 315 -26.70 -13.73 6.49
CA SER A 315 -27.63 -14.86 6.57
C SER A 315 -26.86 -16.16 6.79
N GLU A 316 -27.26 -16.92 7.81
CA GLU A 316 -26.69 -18.26 8.10
C GLU A 316 -27.47 -19.39 7.41
N HIS A 317 -28.59 -19.07 6.76
CA HIS A 317 -29.44 -20.08 6.15
C HIS A 317 -28.74 -20.69 4.91
N PRO A 318 -28.64 -22.03 4.77
CA PRO A 318 -27.85 -22.69 3.72
C PRO A 318 -28.27 -22.38 2.28
N LYS A 319 -29.51 -21.93 2.08
CA LYS A 319 -30.03 -21.53 0.77
C LYS A 319 -29.94 -20.02 0.49
N SER A 320 -29.43 -19.23 1.43
CA SER A 320 -29.23 -17.79 1.23
C SER A 320 -27.90 -17.54 0.53
N PHE A 321 -27.87 -16.59 -0.40
CA PHE A 321 -26.65 -16.26 -1.14
C PHE A 321 -26.71 -14.85 -1.72
N VAL A 322 -25.55 -14.31 -2.09
CA VAL A 322 -25.45 -13.03 -2.81
C VAL A 322 -25.64 -13.29 -4.31
N GLU A 323 -26.67 -12.69 -4.90
CA GLU A 323 -26.94 -12.77 -6.34
C GLU A 323 -25.99 -11.84 -7.12
N TRP A 324 -25.90 -10.58 -6.66
CA TRP A 324 -25.09 -9.55 -7.28
C TRP A 324 -24.57 -8.56 -6.25
N VAL A 325 -23.37 -8.04 -6.49
CA VAL A 325 -22.79 -6.91 -5.77
C VAL A 325 -22.03 -6.05 -6.77
N GLY A 326 -22.21 -4.73 -6.67
CA GLY A 326 -21.60 -3.77 -7.59
C GLY A 326 -21.50 -2.38 -6.98
N ILE A 327 -20.86 -1.48 -7.72
CA ILE A 327 -20.53 -0.11 -7.30
C ILE A 327 -21.01 0.95 -8.29
N SER A 328 -21.46 0.53 -9.47
CA SER A 328 -21.84 1.43 -10.55
C SER A 328 -23.15 2.13 -10.20
N SER A 329 -23.12 3.46 -10.17
CA SER A 329 -24.32 4.29 -10.16
C SER A 329 -25.09 4.09 -11.46
N GLY A 330 -26.42 4.28 -11.45
CA GLY A 330 -27.29 4.07 -12.62
C GLY A 330 -27.52 2.60 -12.99
N THR A 331 -27.14 1.65 -12.13
CA THR A 331 -27.40 0.23 -12.36
C THR A 331 -28.90 -0.05 -12.38
N SER A 332 -29.36 -0.81 -13.39
CA SER A 332 -30.72 -1.30 -13.49
C SER A 332 -30.78 -2.81 -13.30
N ALA A 333 -31.83 -3.28 -12.64
CA ALA A 333 -32.13 -4.68 -12.41
C ALA A 333 -33.49 -5.01 -13.03
N GLU A 334 -33.48 -5.82 -14.10
CA GLU A 334 -34.70 -6.36 -14.71
C GLU A 334 -35.10 -7.66 -13.99
N LEU A 335 -36.28 -7.64 -13.37
CA LEU A 335 -36.85 -8.73 -12.60
C LEU A 335 -37.77 -9.56 -13.50
N ILE A 336 -37.37 -10.81 -13.77
CA ILE A 336 -38.17 -11.77 -14.54
C ILE A 336 -38.87 -12.70 -13.56
N PHE A 337 -40.20 -12.72 -13.58
CA PHE A 337 -41.02 -13.46 -12.63
C PHE A 337 -41.24 -14.93 -13.02
N ALA A 338 -41.46 -15.78 -12.02
CA ALA A 338 -41.88 -17.16 -12.22
C ALA A 338 -43.35 -17.21 -12.66
N LYS A 339 -43.73 -18.23 -13.45
CA LYS A 339 -45.12 -18.44 -13.84
C LYS A 339 -45.94 -18.86 -12.64
N GLU A 340 -46.99 -18.11 -12.32
CA GLU A 340 -47.95 -18.46 -11.27
C GLU A 340 -49.28 -18.84 -11.90
N LYS A 341 -49.75 -20.06 -11.61
CA LYS A 341 -51.05 -20.59 -12.08
C LYS A 341 -51.27 -20.42 -13.60
N GLY A 342 -50.20 -20.54 -14.40
CA GLY A 342 -50.25 -20.42 -15.87
C GLY A 342 -50.27 -18.98 -16.41
N LYS A 343 -50.24 -17.95 -15.55
CA LYS A 343 -50.12 -16.55 -15.96
C LYS A 343 -48.67 -16.10 -15.86
N GLU A 344 -48.21 -15.43 -16.90
CA GLU A 344 -46.87 -14.83 -16.99
C GLU A 344 -47.01 -13.34 -16.69
N LYS A 345 -46.22 -12.84 -15.74
CA LYS A 345 -46.16 -11.42 -15.40
C LYS A 345 -45.07 -10.78 -16.24
N GLU A 346 -45.35 -9.59 -16.78
CA GLU A 346 -44.36 -8.79 -17.51
C GLU A 346 -43.13 -8.50 -16.62
N PRO A 347 -41.91 -8.50 -17.18
CA PRO A 347 -40.70 -8.11 -16.46
C PRO A 347 -40.82 -6.70 -15.87
N GLU A 348 -40.20 -6.50 -14.71
CA GLU A 348 -40.18 -5.21 -14.01
C GLU A 348 -38.74 -4.70 -13.92
N THR A 349 -38.47 -3.49 -14.39
CA THR A 349 -37.14 -2.88 -14.28
C THR A 349 -37.08 -1.96 -13.08
N VAL A 350 -36.09 -2.16 -12.23
CA VAL A 350 -35.82 -1.37 -11.03
C VAL A 350 -34.49 -0.64 -11.19
N LEU A 351 -34.46 0.68 -10.99
CA LEU A 351 -33.22 1.42 -10.84
C LEU A 351 -32.70 1.25 -9.41
N VAL A 352 -31.51 0.68 -9.26
CA VAL A 352 -30.94 0.32 -7.96
C VAL A 352 -30.81 1.55 -7.06
N ASP A 353 -30.40 2.68 -7.63
CA ASP A 353 -30.15 3.92 -6.89
C ASP A 353 -31.42 4.56 -6.33
N ASP A 354 -32.53 4.49 -7.06
CA ASP A 354 -33.82 5.06 -6.68
C ASP A 354 -34.60 4.12 -5.75
N PHE A 355 -34.35 2.82 -5.83
CA PHE A 355 -35.09 1.82 -5.08
C PHE A 355 -34.87 1.89 -3.56
N ILE A 356 -33.65 2.21 -3.15
CA ILE A 356 -33.29 2.29 -1.74
C ILE A 356 -32.21 3.33 -1.50
N THR A 357 -32.33 4.07 -0.40
CA THR A 357 -31.26 4.94 0.08
C THR A 357 -30.13 4.15 0.73
N VAL A 358 -28.94 4.76 0.86
CA VAL A 358 -27.82 4.14 1.57
C VAL A 358 -28.22 3.84 3.02
N LYS A 359 -28.01 2.59 3.43
CA LYS A 359 -28.23 2.09 4.80
C LYS A 359 -26.87 1.69 5.41
N GLY A 360 -26.89 1.25 6.66
CA GLY A 360 -25.71 0.64 7.29
C GLY A 360 -25.37 -0.71 6.68
N ILE A 361 -24.09 -1.10 6.72
CA ILE A 361 -23.58 -2.36 6.16
C ILE A 361 -24.31 -3.61 6.68
N LYS A 362 -24.76 -3.58 7.95
CA LYS A 362 -25.51 -4.65 8.61
C LYS A 362 -27.01 -4.69 8.27
N ALA A 363 -27.53 -3.71 7.52
CA ALA A 363 -28.94 -3.68 7.16
C ALA A 363 -29.29 -4.84 6.22
N ILE A 364 -30.52 -5.33 6.34
CA ILE A 364 -31.11 -6.35 5.45
C ILE A 364 -31.36 -5.75 4.07
N GLY A 365 -31.85 -4.51 4.01
CA GLY A 365 -32.30 -3.86 2.78
C GLY A 365 -33.81 -3.91 2.59
N ASN A 366 -34.26 -3.50 1.40
CA ASN A 366 -35.66 -3.51 1.01
C ASN A 366 -35.94 -4.75 0.15
N GLN A 367 -37.11 -5.36 0.34
CA GLN A 367 -37.54 -6.51 -0.47
C GLN A 367 -37.75 -6.08 -1.92
N LEU A 368 -37.06 -6.71 -2.88
CA LEU A 368 -37.10 -6.34 -4.31
C LEU A 368 -38.49 -6.49 -4.93
N SER A 369 -39.17 -7.60 -4.65
CA SER A 369 -40.55 -7.81 -5.09
C SER A 369 -41.30 -8.76 -4.17
N ARG A 370 -42.63 -8.64 -4.14
CA ARG A 370 -43.53 -9.58 -3.44
C ARG A 370 -43.75 -10.87 -4.22
N ASP A 371 -43.62 -10.80 -5.53
CA ASP A 371 -43.83 -11.93 -6.42
C ASP A 371 -42.57 -12.80 -6.53
N LYS A 372 -42.74 -14.07 -6.88
CA LYS A 372 -41.61 -15.00 -7.01
C LYS A 372 -40.77 -14.66 -8.23
N ILE A 373 -39.54 -14.20 -8.00
CA ILE A 373 -38.57 -13.88 -9.06
C ILE A 373 -37.90 -15.17 -9.55
N LYS A 374 -37.88 -15.37 -10.87
CA LYS A 374 -37.21 -16.48 -11.56
C LYS A 374 -35.76 -16.15 -11.92
N LYS A 375 -35.51 -14.92 -12.39
CA LYS A 375 -34.19 -14.46 -12.83
C LYS A 375 -34.09 -12.96 -12.65
N ILE A 376 -32.89 -12.49 -12.33
CA ILE A 376 -32.55 -11.06 -12.32
C ILE A 376 -31.52 -10.84 -13.42
N VAL A 377 -31.70 -9.82 -14.25
CA VAL A 377 -30.74 -9.39 -15.27
C VAL A 377 -30.24 -8.01 -14.87
N ILE A 378 -28.93 -7.91 -14.62
CA ILE A 378 -28.29 -6.66 -14.23
C ILE A 378 -27.71 -5.98 -15.47
N THR A 379 -27.99 -4.69 -15.60
CA THR A 379 -27.34 -3.83 -16.59
C THR A 379 -26.64 -2.70 -15.84
N GLU A 380 -25.31 -2.77 -15.84
CA GLU A 380 -24.45 -1.72 -15.30
C GLU A 380 -24.12 -0.73 -16.44
N PRO A 381 -24.19 0.58 -16.20
CA PRO A 381 -23.74 1.56 -17.18
C PRO A 381 -22.22 1.46 -17.38
N GLU A 382 -21.76 1.99 -18.51
CA GLU A 382 -20.35 2.04 -18.82
C GLU A 382 -19.60 2.81 -17.72
N ARG A 383 -18.52 2.20 -17.24
CA ARG A 383 -17.76 2.71 -16.11
C ARG A 383 -17.02 3.98 -16.54
N ILE A 384 -17.44 5.12 -16.00
CA ILE A 384 -16.64 6.34 -16.08
C ILE A 384 -15.58 6.18 -15.00
N ASP A 385 -14.35 5.87 -15.39
CA ASP A 385 -13.23 5.79 -14.45
C ASP A 385 -12.96 7.20 -13.91
N ASP A 386 -13.26 7.43 -12.63
CA ASP A 386 -13.00 8.71 -11.95
C ASP A 386 -11.50 9.06 -11.89
N ASP A 387 -10.62 8.15 -12.33
CA ASP A 387 -9.17 8.30 -12.32
C ASP A 387 -8.62 9.32 -13.35
N GLU A 388 -9.43 9.75 -14.34
CA GLU A 388 -9.02 10.88 -15.21
C GLU A 388 -8.96 12.21 -14.45
N ALA A 389 -9.69 12.36 -13.34
CA ALA A 389 -9.69 13.57 -12.52
C ALA A 389 -8.42 13.74 -11.65
N ASP A 390 -7.64 12.67 -11.44
CA ASP A 390 -6.37 12.70 -10.69
C ASP A 390 -5.16 13.07 -11.60
N SER A 391 -5.39 13.56 -12.82
CA SER A 391 -4.33 13.88 -13.80
C SER A 391 -3.68 15.26 -13.65
N PHE A 392 -3.98 16.03 -12.61
CA PHE A 392 -3.33 17.32 -12.36
C PHE A 392 -2.73 17.37 -10.95
N ASP A 393 -1.41 17.24 -10.90
CA ASP A 393 -0.49 18.03 -10.08
C ASP A 393 0.94 17.54 -10.38
N GLU A 394 1.41 17.80 -11.62
CA GLU A 394 2.84 18.02 -11.80
C GLU A 394 3.16 19.28 -11.00
N VAL A 395 3.67 19.10 -9.78
CA VAL A 395 4.30 20.20 -9.05
C VAL A 395 5.50 20.62 -9.89
N GLU A 396 5.32 21.68 -10.68
CA GLU A 396 6.41 22.47 -11.22
C GLU A 396 7.31 22.87 -10.05
N ILE A 397 8.45 22.19 -9.93
CA ILE A 397 9.56 22.65 -9.12
C ILE A 397 10.07 23.89 -9.86
N THR A 398 9.49 25.04 -9.55
CA THR A 398 10.04 26.32 -9.96
C THR A 398 11.35 26.52 -9.19
N GLU A 399 12.43 26.40 -9.94
CA GLU A 399 13.76 26.81 -9.50
C GLU A 399 13.74 28.27 -9.05
N GLY A 400 14.33 28.51 -7.87
CA GLY A 400 15.10 29.72 -7.62
C GLY A 400 14.34 30.95 -7.17
N HIS A 401 14.25 31.14 -5.85
CA HIS A 401 14.40 32.48 -5.26
C HIS A 401 15.11 32.42 -3.91
N THR A 402 16.44 32.49 -3.96
CA THR A 402 17.22 33.13 -2.90
C THR A 402 17.32 34.61 -3.22
N SER A 403 16.55 35.45 -2.55
CA SER A 403 16.85 36.88 -2.42
C SER A 403 17.29 37.14 -0.99
N PHE A 404 18.60 37.14 -0.79
CA PHE A 404 19.19 37.88 0.33
C PHE A 404 19.26 39.33 -0.11
N ILE A 405 18.44 40.16 0.53
CA ILE A 405 18.66 41.60 0.61
C ILE A 405 19.88 41.78 1.52
N ASP A 406 20.94 42.37 0.98
CA ASP A 406 21.84 43.18 1.79
C ASP A 406 22.16 44.48 1.06
N SER A 407 22.24 45.51 1.88
CA SER A 407 22.12 46.94 1.63
C SER A 407 23.40 47.64 1.19
N GLU A 408 23.22 48.80 0.52
CA GLU A 408 24.12 49.98 0.45
C GLU A 408 25.47 49.79 -0.27
N ALA A 409 26.01 50.67 -1.13
CA ALA A 409 25.70 52.01 -1.68
C ALA A 409 26.57 52.17 -2.97
N PRO A 410 26.41 53.23 -3.78
CA PRO A 410 26.88 53.29 -5.17
C PRO A 410 28.25 53.97 -5.35
N GLU A 411 28.68 53.95 -6.61
CA GLU A 411 29.74 54.77 -7.25
C GLU A 411 31.16 54.19 -7.33
N GLY A 412 31.60 53.99 -8.57
CA GLY A 412 32.96 53.60 -8.93
C GLY A 412 33.10 53.37 -10.42
N VAL A 413 32.99 54.45 -11.22
CA VAL A 413 33.45 54.45 -12.61
C VAL A 413 34.98 54.52 -12.61
N VAL A 414 35.65 53.47 -13.08
CA VAL A 414 37.01 53.58 -13.65
C VAL A 414 37.09 52.64 -14.85
N GLY A 415 37.18 53.23 -16.05
CA GLY A 415 37.30 52.51 -17.31
C GLY A 415 38.71 51.99 -17.56
N THR A 416 38.79 50.95 -18.39
CA THR A 416 39.95 50.64 -19.24
C THR A 416 39.44 49.93 -20.49
N LEU A 417 39.44 50.65 -21.62
CA LEU A 417 39.34 50.05 -22.95
C LEU A 417 40.10 50.97 -23.92
N PHE A 418 41.42 50.90 -23.81
CA PHE A 418 42.30 51.11 -24.96
C PHE A 418 42.41 49.76 -25.66
N ASP A 419 41.93 49.69 -26.89
CA ASP A 419 42.62 49.09 -28.05
C ASP A 419 41.60 48.72 -29.13
N ALA A 420 41.54 49.55 -30.16
CA ALA A 420 41.53 49.12 -31.56
C ALA A 420 41.51 50.38 -32.44
N ALA A 421 42.69 50.73 -32.93
CA ALA A 421 42.90 51.61 -34.06
C ALA A 421 42.51 50.93 -35.38
N ASP A 422 42.18 51.77 -36.36
CA ASP A 422 42.21 51.56 -37.81
C ASP A 422 41.20 50.54 -38.38
N SER A 423 40.37 50.85 -39.38
CA SER A 423 40.64 51.67 -40.57
C SER A 423 39.36 51.83 -41.41
N GLN A 424 39.24 53.02 -42.01
CA GLN A 424 38.44 53.44 -43.19
C GLN A 424 36.91 53.44 -43.14
#